data_AF-A0AAP5TAX0-F1
#
_entry.id   AF-A0AAP5TAX0-F1
#
_cell.length_a   1.000
_cell.length_b   1.000
_cell.length_c   1.000
_cell.angle_alpha   90.00
_cell.angle_beta   90.00
_cell.angle_gamma   90.00
#
_symmetry.space_group_name_H-M   'P 1'
#
loop_
_entity.id
_entity.type
_entity.pdbx_description
1 polymer ?
#
loop_
_entity_poly.entity_id
_entity_poly.type
_entity_poly.pdbx_seq_one_letter_code
_entity_poly.pdbx_strand_id
1 'polypeptide(L)'
;MGKYLKANWQKVALLIFLMAITELFTVLASVFNANSLNALVAHNLKNFFYQILFLLLVWVAVIFFSYLVANYTQIVIQDIDISIRHHITKKNRKIIL
;
A
#
# COMPACT_ATOMS: atom_id res chain seq x y z
N MET A 1 -3.37 7.69 20.93
CA MET A 1 -3.31 7.37 19.49
C MET A 1 -4.36 8.08 18.65
N GLY A 2 -5.67 7.86 18.86
CA GLY A 2 -6.72 8.32 17.93
C GLY A 2 -6.75 9.82 17.59
N LYS A 3 -6.38 10.69 18.55
CA LYS A 3 -6.27 12.15 18.31
C LYS A 3 -5.16 12.51 17.31
N TYR A 4 -4.04 11.78 17.33
CA TYR A 4 -2.89 12.04 16.44
C TYR A 4 -3.10 11.43 15.04
N LEU A 5 -3.82 10.30 14.97
CA LEU A 5 -4.31 9.75 13.71
C LEU A 5 -5.32 10.72 13.04
N LYS A 6 -6.27 11.26 13.82
CA LYS A 6 -7.19 12.31 13.32
C LYS A 6 -6.47 13.57 12.88
N ALA A 7 -5.38 13.97 13.55
CA ALA A 7 -4.60 15.14 13.15
C ALA A 7 -3.88 14.94 11.80
N ASN A 8 -3.54 13.69 11.46
CA ASN A 8 -2.88 13.33 10.20
C ASN A 8 -3.80 12.52 9.27
N TRP A 9 -5.11 12.67 9.39
CA TRP A 9 -6.09 11.76 8.77
C TRP A 9 -5.98 11.69 7.25
N GLN A 10 -5.65 12.79 6.58
CA GLN A 10 -5.49 12.84 5.13
C GLN A 10 -4.33 11.95 4.65
N LYS A 11 -3.20 12.01 5.37
CA LYS A 11 -2.02 11.19 5.05
C LYS A 11 -2.29 9.71 5.35
N VAL A 12 -2.97 9.42 6.46
CA VAL A 12 -3.40 8.05 6.78
C VAL A 12 -4.39 7.51 5.73
N ALA A 13 -5.36 8.32 5.29
CA ALA A 13 -6.33 7.94 4.26
C ALA A 13 -5.65 7.65 2.92
N LEU A 14 -4.69 8.49 2.51
CA LEU A 14 -3.89 8.24 1.31
C LEU A 14 -3.07 6.95 1.43
N LEU A 15 -2.46 6.68 2.59
CA LEU A 15 -1.72 5.45 2.81
C LEU A 15 -2.62 4.21 2.68
N ILE A 16 -3.81 4.24 3.30
CA ILE A 16 -4.81 3.16 3.19
C ILE A 16 -5.25 2.98 1.74
N PHE A 17 -5.47 4.08 1.01
CA PHE A 17 -5.84 4.02 -0.40
C PHE A 17 -4.74 3.37 -1.25
N LEU A 18 -3.47 3.73 -1.05
CA LEU A 18 -2.35 3.10 -1.73
C LEU A 18 -2.24 1.60 -1.41
N MET A 19 -2.44 1.21 -0.15
CA MET A 19 -2.49 -0.20 0.25
C MET A 19 -3.63 -0.94 -0.45
N ALA A 20 -4.82 -0.35 -0.51
CA ALA A 20 -5.97 -0.94 -1.19
C ALA A 20 -5.72 -1.14 -2.70
N ILE A 21 -5.01 -0.21 -3.35
CA ILE A 21 -4.60 -0.37 -4.75
C ILE A 21 -3.63 -1.54 -4.90
N THR A 22 -2.64 -1.67 -4.02
CA THR A 22 -1.70 -2.81 -4.04
C THR A 22 -2.46 -4.13 -3.93
N GLU A 23 -3.42 -4.22 -3.01
CA GLU A 23 -4.24 -5.42 -2.83
C GLU A 23 -5.16 -5.71 -4.02
N LEU A 24 -5.66 -4.67 -4.70
CA LEU A 24 -6.45 -4.86 -5.92
C LEU A 24 -5.59 -5.48 -7.03
N PHE A 25 -4.33 -5.06 -7.17
CA PHE A 25 -3.42 -5.65 -8.15
C PHE A 25 -2.98 -7.07 -7.76
N THR A 26 -2.79 -7.40 -6.49
CA THR A 26 -2.48 -8.79 -6.07
C THR A 26 -3.64 -9.73 -6.35
N VAL A 27 -4.89 -9.31 -6.10
CA VAL A 27 -6.09 -10.08 -6.47
C VAL A 27 -6.16 -10.25 -8.00
N LEU A 28 -5.90 -9.18 -8.76
CA LEU A 28 -5.87 -9.26 -10.22
C LEU A 28 -4.78 -10.23 -10.72
N ALA A 29 -3.61 -10.24 -10.08
CA ALA A 29 -2.55 -11.20 -10.39
C ALA A 29 -3.00 -12.64 -10.14
N SER A 30 -3.74 -12.91 -9.06
CA SER A 30 -4.32 -14.23 -8.79
C SER A 30 -5.30 -14.66 -9.90
N VAL A 31 -6.11 -13.74 -10.42
CA VAL A 31 -7.03 -14.01 -11.53
C VAL A 31 -6.26 -14.37 -12.81
N PHE A 32 -5.25 -13.59 -13.19
CA PHE A 32 -4.40 -13.89 -14.35
C PHE A 32 -3.66 -15.22 -14.20
N ASN A 33 -3.22 -15.55 -12.99
CA ASN A 33 -2.56 -16.83 -12.72
C ASN A 33 -3.53 -18.01 -12.91
N ALA A 34 -4.75 -17.93 -12.37
CA ALA A 34 -5.78 -18.95 -12.58
C ALA A 34 -6.15 -19.11 -14.06
N ASN A 35 -6.29 -17.99 -14.80
CA ASN A 35 -6.56 -18.00 -16.23
C ASN A 35 -5.42 -18.61 -17.05
N SER A 36 -4.17 -18.39 -16.64
CA SER A 36 -2.99 -19.01 -17.26
C SER A 36 -3.05 -20.53 -17.13
N LEU A 37 -3.37 -21.03 -15.93
CA LEU A 37 -3.51 -22.47 -15.69
C LEU A 37 -4.66 -23.07 -16.53
N ASN A 38 -5.81 -22.40 -16.57
CA ASN A 38 -6.95 -22.83 -17.40
C ASN A 38 -6.58 -22.89 -18.88
N ALA A 39 -5.79 -21.93 -19.38
CA ALA A 39 -5.31 -21.93 -20.76
C ALA A 39 -4.36 -23.11 -21.05
N LEU A 40 -3.49 -23.47 -20.10
CA LEU A 40 -2.62 -24.66 -20.24
C LEU A 40 -3.43 -25.96 -20.30
N VAL A 41 -4.41 -26.13 -19.40
CA VAL A 41 -5.29 -27.31 -19.39
C VAL A 41 -6.04 -27.43 -20.72
N ALA A 42 -6.50 -26.30 -21.26
CA ALA A 42 -7.15 -26.23 -22.57
C ALA A 42 -6.18 -26.35 -23.77
N HIS A 43 -4.88 -26.59 -23.55
CA HIS A 43 -3.83 -26.63 -24.57
C HIS A 43 -3.76 -25.36 -25.43
N ASN A 44 -4.26 -24.23 -24.93
CA ASN A 44 -4.28 -22.94 -25.62
C ASN A 44 -3.04 -22.11 -25.26
N LEU A 45 -1.91 -22.46 -25.88
CA LEU A 45 -0.61 -21.82 -25.61
C LEU A 45 -0.60 -20.32 -25.92
N LYS A 46 -1.32 -19.88 -26.97
CA LYS A 46 -1.41 -18.47 -27.33
C LYS A 46 -2.03 -17.65 -26.19
N ASN A 47 -3.16 -18.11 -25.65
CA ASN A 47 -3.78 -17.44 -24.52
C ASN A 47 -2.89 -17.50 -23.28
N PHE A 48 -2.27 -18.65 -22.99
CA PHE A 48 -1.32 -18.79 -21.88
C PHE A 48 -0.23 -17.71 -21.90
N PHE A 49 0.46 -17.53 -23.04
CA PHE A 49 1.51 -16.51 -23.15
C PHE A 49 0.99 -15.08 -22.96
N TYR A 50 -0.21 -14.76 -23.43
CA TYR A 50 -0.82 -13.45 -23.15
C TYR A 50 -1.10 -13.27 -21.66
N GLN A 51 -1.69 -14.28 -21.00
CA GLN A 51 -1.99 -14.20 -19.56
C GLN A 51 -0.71 -14.01 -18.74
N ILE A 52 0.38 -14.71 -19.09
CA ILE A 52 1.69 -14.53 -18.44
C ILE A 52 2.26 -13.13 -18.68
N LEU A 53 2.17 -12.60 -19.90
CA LEU A 53 2.66 -11.24 -20.20
C LEU A 53 1.89 -10.19 -19.38
N PHE A 54 0.56 -10.29 -19.30
CA PHE A 54 -0.24 -9.40 -18.48
C PHE A 54 0.04 -9.58 -16.99
N LEU A 55 0.24 -10.82 -16.53
CA LEU A 55 0.62 -11.12 -15.15
C LEU A 55 1.93 -10.42 -14.76
N LEU A 56 2.94 -10.43 -15.63
CA LEU A 56 4.20 -9.71 -15.41
C LEU A 56 3.99 -8.20 -15.26
N LEU A 57 3.16 -7.59 -16.13
CA LEU A 57 2.82 -6.17 -16.03
C LEU A 57 2.09 -5.82 -14.73
N VAL A 58 1.19 -6.69 -14.27
CA VAL A 58 0.51 -6.53 -12.98
C VAL A 58 1.53 -6.59 -11.84
N TRP A 59 2.48 -7.52 -11.86
CA TRP A 59 3.54 -7.59 -10.84
C TRP A 59 4.44 -6.35 -10.82
N VAL A 60 4.75 -5.75 -11.96
CA VAL A 60 5.46 -4.47 -12.02
C VAL A 60 4.66 -3.38 -11.30
N ALA A 61 3.34 -3.32 -11.51
CA ALA A 61 2.47 -2.39 -10.78
C ALA A 61 2.46 -2.67 -9.27
N VAL A 62 2.35 -3.94 -8.84
CA VAL A 62 2.42 -4.33 -7.42
C VAL A 62 3.73 -3.86 -6.78
N ILE A 63 4.87 -4.07 -7.45
CA ILE A 63 6.18 -3.64 -6.95
C ILE A 63 6.22 -2.12 -6.79
N PHE A 64 5.75 -1.38 -7.80
CA PHE A 64 5.72 0.08 -7.77
C PHE A 64 4.86 0.61 -6.61
N PHE A 65 3.63 0.12 -6.45
CA PHE A 65 2.76 0.57 -5.35
C PHE A 65 3.27 0.14 -3.98
N SER A 66 3.86 -1.06 -3.87
CA SER A 66 4.50 -1.51 -2.62
C SER A 66 5.66 -0.59 -2.22
N TYR A 67 6.47 -0.16 -3.19
CA TYR A 67 7.52 0.83 -2.94
C TYR A 67 6.94 2.17 -2.46
N LEU A 68 5.88 2.67 -3.11
CA LEU A 68 5.22 3.91 -2.67
C LEU A 68 4.66 3.78 -1.25
N VAL A 69 3.98 2.69 -0.93
CA VAL A 69 3.45 2.41 0.42
C VAL A 69 4.57 2.39 1.45
N ALA A 70 5.69 1.72 1.17
CA ALA A 70 6.81 1.62 2.09
C ALA A 70 7.41 3.00 2.42
N ASN A 71 7.69 3.81 1.39
CA ASN A 71 8.24 5.16 1.57
C ASN A 71 7.25 6.09 2.29
N TYR A 72 5.97 6.05 1.88
CA TYR A 72 4.97 6.93 2.47
C TYR A 72 4.62 6.55 3.92
N THR A 73 4.67 5.26 4.26
CA THR A 73 4.53 4.79 5.65
C THR A 73 5.57 5.42 6.58
N GLN A 74 6.83 5.50 6.14
CA GLN A 74 7.90 6.13 6.93
C GLN A 74 7.60 7.61 7.20
N ILE A 75 7.14 8.35 6.19
CA ILE A 75 6.76 9.76 6.31
C ILE A 75 5.62 9.93 7.32
N VAL A 76 4.56 9.13 7.19
CA VAL A 76 3.38 9.20 8.08
C VAL A 76 3.77 8.90 9.53
N ILE A 77 4.62 7.89 9.76
CA ILE A 77 5.08 7.54 11.11
C ILE A 77 5.90 8.69 11.72
N GLN A 78 6.82 9.29 10.96
CA GLN A 78 7.62 10.41 11.43
C GLN A 78 6.76 11.63 11.79
N ASP A 79 5.78 11.98 10.95
CA ASP A 79 4.87 13.10 11.21
C ASP A 79 4.03 12.89 12.48
N ILE A 80 3.58 11.65 12.71
CA ILE A 80 2.86 11.27 13.92
C ILE A 80 3.79 11.37 15.14
N ASP A 81 5.03 10.88 15.05
CA ASP A 81 6.00 10.95 16.15
C ASP A 81 6.32 12.40 16.53
N ILE A 82 6.57 13.27 15.54
CA ILE A 82 6.80 14.71 15.75
C ILE A 82 5.59 15.35 16.43
N SER A 83 4.37 15.02 15.98
CA SER A 83 3.12 15.52 16.56
C SER A 83 2.97 15.13 18.04
N ILE A 84 3.33 13.89 18.38
CA ILE A 84 3.30 13.39 19.76
C ILE A 84 4.35 14.10 20.62
N ARG A 85 5.60 14.18 20.16
CA ARG A 85 6.68 14.85 20.90
C ARG A 85 6.37 16.31 21.17
N HIS A 86 5.89 17.04 20.16
CA HIS A 86 5.52 18.44 20.33
C HIS A 86 4.39 18.61 21.37
N HIS A 87 3.40 17.71 21.38
CA HIS A 87 2.34 17.74 22.37
C HIS A 87 2.85 17.50 23.80
N ILE A 88 3.74 16.50 23.99
CA ILE A 88 4.34 16.18 25.28
C ILE A 88 5.20 17.33 25.79
N THR A 89 6.09 17.89 24.95
CA THR A 89 6.96 19.01 25.34
C THR A 89 6.14 20.24 25.73
N LYS A 90 5.08 20.56 24.98
CA LYS A 90 4.19 21.68 25.31
C LYS A 90 3.43 21.44 26.62
N LYS A 91 3.03 20.20 26.90
CA LYS A 91 2.38 19.83 28.16
C LYS A 91 3.34 19.97 29.35
N ASN A 92 4.56 19.47 29.23
CA ASN A 92 5.56 19.54 30.31
C ASN A 92 5.97 20.98 30.61
N ARG A 93 6.13 21.84 29.60
CA ARG A 93 6.44 23.26 29.80
C ARG A 93 5.36 24.04 30.56
N LYS A 94 4.10 23.61 30.48
CA LYS A 94 2.96 24.17 31.23
C LYS A 94 2.87 23.70 32.69
N ILE A 95 3.63 22.68 33.08
CA ILE A 95 3.65 22.17 34.46
C ILE A 95 4.77 22.84 35.27
N ILE A 96 5.79 23.37 34.58
CA ILE A 96 6.97 24.00 35.18
C ILE A 96 6.76 25.53 35.37
N LEU A 97 5.75 26.10 34.72
CA LEU A 97 5.30 27.49 34.88
C LEU A 97 3.94 27.52 35.60
#